data_AF-A0A4W5KS78-F1
#
_entry.id   AF-A0A4W5KS78-F1
#
_cell.length_a   1.000
_cell.length_b   1.000
_cell.length_c   1.000
_cell.angle_alpha   90.00
_cell.angle_beta   90.00
_cell.angle_gamma   90.00
#
_symmetry.space_group_name_H-M   'P 1'
#
loop_
_entity.id
_entity.type
_entity.pdbx_description
1 polymer ?
#
loop_
_entity_poly.entity_id
_entity_poly.type
_entity_poly.pdbx_seq_one_letter_code
_entity_poly.pdbx_strand_id
1 'polypeptide(L)'
;MLRKLGVKLIQRLGLTFLKPRLAKWRYQRGSRSLAANLSLSQSGSTVEAVTPDMETQSQEEDYDIPEEVENVIEQLLGGLKDKETIVRWSAAKGIGRVTGRLPKELADEVVGSVLECFR
;
A
#
# COMPACT_ATOMS: atom_id res chain seq x y z
N MET A 1 -16.19 -5.87 -20.69
CA MET A 1 -16.46 -6.79 -19.56
C MET A 1 -15.35 -7.79 -19.29
N LEU A 2 -14.83 -8.49 -20.31
CA LEU A 2 -13.77 -9.50 -20.13
C LEU A 2 -12.51 -8.97 -19.42
N ARG A 3 -12.01 -7.79 -19.82
CA ARG A 3 -10.84 -7.15 -19.18
C ARG A 3 -11.02 -6.91 -17.68
N LYS A 4 -12.19 -6.42 -17.25
CA LYS A 4 -12.53 -6.25 -15.83
C LYS A 4 -12.48 -7.57 -15.06
N LEU A 5 -13.02 -8.65 -15.65
CA LEU A 5 -13.00 -9.97 -15.02
C LEU A 5 -11.58 -10.53 -14.93
N GLY A 6 -10.75 -10.30 -15.96
CA GLY A 6 -9.32 -10.62 -15.95
C GLY A 6 -8.59 -9.92 -14.80
N VAL A 7 -8.73 -8.60 -14.67
CA VAL A 7 -8.15 -7.84 -13.55
C VAL A 7 -8.60 -8.36 -12.19
N LYS A 8 -9.87 -8.75 -12.04
CA LYS A 8 -10.38 -9.36 -10.80
C LYS A 8 -9.77 -10.73 -10.53
N LEU A 9 -9.54 -11.54 -11.55
CA LEU A 9 -8.92 -12.85 -11.42
C LEU A 9 -7.45 -12.70 -10.99
N ILE A 10 -6.70 -11.84 -11.68
CA ILE A 10 -5.31 -11.50 -11.38
C ILE A 10 -5.17 -11.00 -9.94
N GLN A 11 -6.05 -10.10 -9.50
CA GLN A 11 -6.10 -9.67 -8.11
C GLN A 11 -6.28 -10.85 -7.13
N ARG A 12 -7.20 -11.77 -7.42
CA ARG A 12 -7.45 -12.91 -6.52
C ARG A 12 -6.24 -13.83 -6.46
N LEU A 13 -5.59 -14.07 -7.60
CA LEU A 13 -4.36 -14.85 -7.71
C LEU A 13 -3.21 -14.22 -6.91
N GLY A 14 -2.99 -12.91 -7.02
CA GLY A 14 -1.98 -12.22 -6.21
C GLY A 14 -2.18 -12.39 -4.71
N LEU A 15 -3.44 -12.40 -4.26
CA LEU A 15 -3.78 -12.57 -2.86
C LEU A 15 -3.67 -14.02 -2.37
N THR A 16 -3.48 -15.02 -3.25
CA THR A 16 -3.17 -16.40 -2.82
C THR A 16 -1.68 -16.59 -2.55
N PHE A 17 -0.81 -15.81 -3.18
CA PHE A 17 0.64 -15.85 -2.93
C PHE A 17 1.02 -15.16 -1.62
N LEU A 18 0.26 -14.15 -1.19
CA LEU A 18 0.58 -13.35 0.00
C LEU A 18 -0.27 -13.76 1.21
N LYS A 19 0.38 -14.05 2.35
CA LYS A 19 -0.31 -14.32 3.62
C LYS A 19 -1.22 -13.14 4.00
N PRO A 20 -2.45 -13.38 4.51
CA PRO A 20 -3.30 -12.32 5.01
C PRO A 20 -2.63 -11.57 6.16
N ARG A 21 -2.17 -10.34 5.92
CA ARG A 21 -1.54 -9.48 6.94
C ARG A 21 -2.11 -8.07 6.86
N LEU A 22 -2.17 -7.42 8.02
CA LEU A 22 -2.48 -6.01 8.12
C LEU A 22 -1.17 -5.25 8.34
N ALA A 23 -0.64 -4.66 7.28
CA ALA A 23 0.54 -3.80 7.36
C ALA A 23 0.32 -2.66 8.37
N LYS A 24 1.14 -2.63 9.43
CA LYS A 24 1.14 -1.56 10.44
C LYS A 24 1.49 -0.20 9.81
N TRP A 25 2.39 -0.21 8.82
CA TRP A 25 2.85 0.97 8.09
C TRP A 25 1.75 1.63 7.23
N ARG A 26 0.67 0.92 6.91
CA ARG A 26 -0.40 1.40 6.01
C ARG A 26 -1.07 2.69 6.48
N TYR A 27 -1.15 2.90 7.80
CA TYR A 27 -1.73 4.11 8.37
C TYR A 27 -0.89 4.61 9.53
N GLN A 28 -0.14 5.67 9.30
CA GLN A 28 0.44 6.45 10.38
C GLN A 28 -0.67 7.34 10.95
N ARG A 29 -1.45 6.79 11.89
CA ARG A 29 -2.45 7.56 12.64
C ARG A 29 -1.73 8.44 13.66
N GLY A 30 -1.03 9.46 13.19
CA GLY A 30 -0.50 10.51 14.05
C GLY A 30 -1.65 11.10 14.85
N SER A 31 -1.62 10.92 16.17
CA SER A 31 -2.48 11.55 17.19
C SER A 31 -4.00 11.52 16.92
N ARG A 32 -4.73 10.68 17.65
CA ARG A 32 -6.20 10.55 17.55
C ARG A 32 -6.99 11.73 18.12
N SER A 33 -6.32 12.77 18.61
CA SER A 33 -6.98 13.90 19.26
C SER A 33 -6.42 15.21 18.71
N LEU A 34 -7.23 15.87 17.88
CA LEU A 34 -6.98 17.24 17.44
C LEU A 34 -6.81 18.17 18.65
N ALA A 35 -7.59 17.96 19.72
CA ALA A 35 -7.46 18.70 20.97
C ALA A 35 -6.10 18.49 21.66
N ALA A 36 -5.57 17.25 21.66
CA ALA A 36 -4.24 16.97 22.20
C ALA A 36 -3.12 17.63 21.36
N ASN A 37 -3.29 17.71 20.05
CA ASN A 37 -2.35 18.39 19.16
C ASN A 37 -2.37 19.91 19.36
N LEU A 38 -3.56 20.49 19.54
CA LEU A 38 -3.73 21.90 19.84
C LEU A 38 -3.16 22.26 21.22
N SER A 39 -3.35 21.42 22.24
CA SER A 39 -2.76 21.64 23.56
C SER A 39 -1.22 21.52 23.55
N LEU A 40 -0.67 20.58 22.78
CA LEU A 40 0.79 20.46 22.58
C LEU A 40 1.35 21.70 21.88
N SER A 41 0.65 22.20 20.86
CA SER A 41 1.07 23.40 20.09
C SER A 41 1.03 24.68 20.92
N GLN A 42 0.11 24.79 21.88
CA GLN A 42 0.02 25.94 22.79
C GLN A 42 1.08 25.94 23.91
N SER A 43 1.68 24.78 24.22
CA SER A 43 2.60 24.64 25.35
C SER A 43 4.05 25.05 25.05
N GLY A 44 4.35 25.57 23.85
CA GLY A 44 5.67 26.12 23.50
C GLY A 44 6.84 25.13 23.53
N SER A 45 6.61 23.85 23.85
CA SER A 45 7.63 22.82 23.73
C SER A 45 7.81 22.45 22.26
N THR A 46 8.91 22.89 21.66
CA THR A 46 9.46 22.30 20.44
C THR A 46 9.89 20.88 20.75
N VAL A 47 8.93 19.96 20.80
CA VAL A 47 9.23 18.54 20.75
C VAL A 47 9.49 18.26 19.28
N GLU A 48 10.76 18.03 18.94
CA GLU A 48 11.16 17.32 17.73
C GLU A 48 10.09 16.28 17.43
N ALA A 49 9.54 16.32 16.22
CA ALA A 49 8.55 15.36 15.78
C ALA A 49 9.06 13.99 16.20
N VAL A 50 8.43 13.40 17.23
CA VAL A 50 8.70 12.04 17.65
C VAL A 50 8.20 11.21 16.48
N THR A 51 9.08 11.03 15.50
CA THR A 51 9.07 9.88 14.64
C THR A 51 9.01 8.70 15.60
N PRO A 52 7.96 7.88 15.60
CA PRO A 52 8.08 6.53 16.14
C PRO A 52 8.93 5.70 15.17
N ASP A 53 10.05 6.25 14.71
CA ASP A 53 11.18 5.52 14.18
C ASP A 53 11.90 4.94 15.38
N MET A 54 12.33 3.68 15.27
CA MET A 54 13.23 2.93 16.16
C MET A 54 12.66 1.82 17.07
N GLU A 55 11.36 1.52 17.14
CA GLU A 55 10.89 0.38 17.98
C GLU A 55 10.07 -0.72 17.27
N THR A 56 10.11 -0.81 15.93
CA THR A 56 9.67 -2.06 15.27
C THR A 56 10.58 -2.44 14.11
N GLN A 57 11.88 -2.32 14.31
CA GLN A 57 12.94 -2.88 13.45
C GLN A 57 13.15 -4.39 13.63
N SER A 58 12.23 -5.11 14.29
CA SER A 58 12.53 -6.47 14.80
C SER A 58 11.43 -7.49 14.52
N GLN A 59 10.75 -7.35 13.38
CA GLN A 59 10.16 -8.50 12.69
C GLN A 59 10.44 -8.32 11.19
N GLU A 60 11.72 -8.41 10.82
CA GLU A 60 12.12 -9.07 9.57
C GLU A 60 11.52 -10.48 9.60
N GLU A 61 10.22 -10.59 9.37
CA GLU A 61 9.65 -11.85 8.93
C GLU A 61 10.31 -12.12 7.59
N ASP A 62 11.11 -13.17 7.50
CA ASP A 62 11.64 -13.72 6.25
C ASP A 62 10.55 -13.67 5.17
N TYR A 63 10.64 -12.68 4.28
CA TYR A 63 9.60 -12.36 3.32
C TYR A 63 9.80 -13.25 2.10
N ASP A 64 9.34 -14.50 2.21
CA ASP A 64 9.21 -15.39 1.05
C ASP A 64 8.05 -14.87 0.18
N ILE A 65 8.35 -13.85 -0.63
CA ILE A 65 7.44 -13.25 -1.59
C ILE A 65 7.77 -13.86 -2.95
N PRO A 66 6.85 -14.63 -3.54
CA PRO A 66 7.08 -15.22 -4.85
C PRO A 66 7.20 -14.14 -5.95
N GLU A 67 8.10 -14.36 -6.92
CA GLU A 67 8.32 -13.46 -8.06
C GLU A 67 7.02 -13.22 -8.86
N GLU A 68 6.09 -14.17 -8.83
CA GLU A 68 4.79 -14.04 -9.50
C GLU A 68 3.97 -12.86 -8.98
N VAL A 69 4.24 -12.36 -7.76
CA VAL A 69 3.60 -11.16 -7.23
C VAL A 69 3.97 -9.92 -8.04
N GLU A 70 5.19 -9.85 -8.56
CA GLU A 70 5.62 -8.76 -9.45
C GLU A 70 4.82 -8.75 -10.75
N ASN A 71 4.65 -9.93 -11.37
CA ASN A 71 3.80 -10.11 -12.56
C ASN A 71 2.35 -9.68 -12.29
N VAL A 72 1.81 -9.99 -11.10
CA VAL A 72 0.48 -9.52 -10.71
C VAL A 72 0.43 -8.00 -10.64
N ILE A 73 1.42 -7.36 -10.02
CA ILE A 73 1.49 -5.90 -9.89
C ILE A 73 1.59 -5.25 -11.26
N GLU A 74 2.44 -5.74 -12.15
CA GLU A 74 2.59 -5.23 -13.52
C GLU A 74 1.27 -5.27 -14.29
N GLN A 75 0.57 -6.41 -14.25
CA GLN A 75 -0.73 -6.54 -14.91
C GLN A 75 -1.79 -5.60 -14.32
N LEU A 76 -1.76 -5.37 -13.01
CA LEU A 76 -2.65 -4.42 -12.35
C LEU A 76 -2.32 -2.96 -12.72
N LEU A 77 -1.04 -2.60 -12.82
CA LEU A 77 -0.58 -1.29 -13.30
C LEU A 77 -1.02 -1.04 -14.76
N GLY A 78 -0.91 -2.05 -15.62
CA GLY A 78 -1.48 -2.00 -16.97
C GLY A 78 -2.99 -1.72 -16.96
N GLY A 79 -3.72 -2.32 -16.01
CA GLY A 79 -5.15 -2.07 -15.80
C GLY A 79 -5.50 -0.65 -15.37
N LEU A 80 -4.58 0.11 -14.76
CA LEU A 80 -4.80 1.54 -14.44
C LEU A 80 -4.87 2.42 -15.70
N LYS A 81 -4.24 1.99 -16.79
CA LYS A 81 -4.20 2.71 -18.07
C LYS A 81 -5.34 2.32 -19.03
N ASP A 82 -6.25 1.43 -18.62
CA ASP A 82 -7.37 0.98 -19.48
C ASP A 82 -8.32 2.15 -19.81
N LYS A 83 -8.90 2.14 -21.01
CA LYS A 83 -9.90 3.11 -21.48
C LYS A 83 -11.15 3.14 -20.60
N GLU A 84 -11.57 2.00 -20.08
CA GLU A 84 -12.81 1.82 -19.33
C GLU A 84 -12.62 2.08 -17.83
N THR A 85 -13.38 3.02 -17.27
CA THR A 85 -13.33 3.37 -15.84
C THR A 85 -13.57 2.17 -14.92
N ILE A 86 -14.42 1.23 -15.33
CA ILE A 86 -14.71 0.02 -14.52
C ILE A 86 -13.48 -0.87 -14.35
N VAL A 87 -12.58 -0.87 -15.33
CA VAL A 87 -11.33 -1.64 -15.30
C VAL A 87 -10.33 -0.91 -14.42
N ARG A 88 -10.14 0.40 -14.63
CA ARG A 88 -9.28 1.25 -13.79
C ARG A 88 -9.62 1.15 -12.30
N TRP A 89 -10.91 1.22 -11.97
CA TRP A 89 -11.39 1.09 -10.59
C TRP A 89 -11.15 -0.30 -10.01
N SER A 90 -11.23 -1.35 -10.83
CA SER A 90 -10.94 -2.71 -10.39
C SER A 90 -9.44 -2.91 -10.17
N ALA A 91 -8.61 -2.36 -11.06
CA ALA A 91 -7.15 -2.39 -10.98
C ALA A 91 -6.64 -1.64 -9.74
N ALA A 92 -7.12 -0.41 -9.51
CA ALA A 92 -6.77 0.39 -8.35
C ALA A 92 -7.08 -0.32 -7.02
N LYS A 93 -8.25 -0.99 -6.93
CA LYS A 93 -8.57 -1.84 -5.77
C LYS A 93 -7.70 -3.08 -5.67
N GLY A 94 -7.26 -3.62 -6.81
CA GLY A 94 -6.28 -4.69 -6.88
C GLY A 94 -5.00 -4.29 -6.19
N ILE A 95 -4.39 -3.21 -6.68
CA ILE A 95 -3.12 -2.66 -6.20
C ILE A 95 -3.19 -2.42 -4.70
N GLY A 96 -4.16 -1.61 -4.23
CA GLY A 96 -4.24 -1.30 -2.80
C GLY A 96 -4.39 -2.53 -1.88
N ARG A 97 -4.99 -3.63 -2.36
CA ARG A 97 -5.14 -4.87 -1.57
C ARG A 97 -3.89 -5.75 -1.61
N VAL A 98 -3.17 -5.77 -2.73
CA VAL A 98 -1.90 -6.51 -2.87
C VAL A 98 -0.80 -5.76 -2.13
N THR A 99 -0.62 -4.47 -2.40
CA THR A 99 0.38 -3.60 -1.75
C THR A 99 0.21 -3.57 -0.24
N GLY A 100 -1.02 -3.61 0.28
CA GLY A 100 -1.28 -3.65 1.72
C GLY A 100 -0.82 -4.93 2.44
N ARG A 101 -0.35 -5.95 1.71
CA ARG A 101 0.27 -7.17 2.25
C ARG A 101 1.79 -7.22 2.07
N LEU A 102 2.37 -6.25 1.39
CA LEU A 102 3.81 -6.18 1.16
C LEU A 102 4.54 -5.52 2.34
N PRO A 103 5.86 -5.76 2.48
CA PRO A 103 6.76 -4.92 3.26
C PRO A 103 6.64 -3.45 2.85
N LYS A 104 7.02 -2.55 3.77
CA LYS A 104 6.97 -1.11 3.52
C LYS A 104 7.81 -0.71 2.31
N GLU A 105 9.03 -1.24 2.19
CA GLU A 105 9.98 -0.93 1.12
C GLU A 105 9.39 -1.26 -0.26
N LEU A 106 8.93 -2.50 -0.45
CA LEU A 106 8.27 -2.91 -1.71
C LEU A 106 6.96 -2.16 -1.95
N ALA A 107 6.23 -1.81 -0.89
CA ALA A 107 5.02 -1.02 -1.06
C ALA A 107 5.31 0.40 -1.56
N ASP A 108 6.40 1.02 -1.12
CA ASP A 108 6.84 2.33 -1.59
C ASP A 108 7.25 2.28 -3.09
N GLU A 109 7.89 1.19 -3.53
CA GLU A 109 8.19 0.96 -4.96
C GLU A 109 6.92 0.88 -5.83
N VAL A 110 5.90 0.16 -5.34
CA VAL A 110 4.61 0.09 -6.04
C VAL A 110 3.95 1.46 -6.13
N VAL A 111 4.04 2.28 -5.07
CA VAL A 111 3.53 3.65 -5.10
C VAL A 111 4.28 4.50 -6.14
N GLY A 112 5.61 4.36 -6.22
CA GLY A 112 6.41 4.99 -7.27
C GLY A 112 5.92 4.63 -8.68
N SER A 113 5.74 3.34 -8.93
CA SER A 113 5.23 2.82 -10.21
C SER A 113 3.82 3.32 -10.55
N VAL A 114 2.95 3.47 -9.54
CA VAL A 114 1.61 4.07 -9.72
C VAL A 114 1.73 5.53 -10.13
N LEU A 115 2.61 6.32 -9.51
CA LEU A 115 2.80 7.73 -9.87
C LEU A 115 3.35 7.88 -11.30
N GLU A 116 4.26 7.01 -11.72
CA GLU A 116 4.76 6.98 -13.10
C GLU A 116 3.66 6.67 -14.13
N CYS A 117 2.58 5.99 -13.75
CA CYS A 117 1.45 5.77 -14.65
C CYS A 117 0.67 7.04 -15.01
N PHE A 118 0.84 8.13 -14.25
CA PHE A 118 0.11 9.40 -14.40
C PHE A 118 1.02 10.60 -14.68
N ARG A 119 2.31 10.37 -14.87
CA ARG A 119 3.26 11.39 -15.29
C ARG A 119 3.19 11.60 -16.79
#